data_AF-A0AAJ0MTP4-F1
#
_entry.id   AF-A0AAJ0MTP4-F1
#
_cell.length_a   1.000
_cell.length_b   1.000
_cell.length_c   1.000
_cell.angle_alpha   90.00
_cell.angle_beta   90.00
_cell.angle_gamma   90.00
#
_symmetry.space_group_name_H-M   'P 1'
#
loop_
_entity.id
_entity.type
_entity.pdbx_description
1 polymer ?
#
loop_
_entity_poly.entity_id
_entity_poly.type
_entity_poly.pdbx_seq_one_letter_code
_entity_poly.pdbx_strand_id
1 'polypeptide(L)'
;MAPYIQEPDMLSSSGYWVVDRRIMIAIPDSSDHVNPQRLAIESPKHVIKHSLMEANPPLDTVHDLSFGVELKFLLPLLVQGEEDPQPEDHREVSMTQLKDSEATRREQIYESIAKSISQAGEKSTTISRITKDASHERAFWKSHWIVKKANSAEPTPEQANLEGYVWLSVEVSSPSLPAKDAETKPRIEAVLRSLFSGHRLVANYTCEVHVHIGRTDGQSFSLATLKRLGTLLWMGEEQMRSIRNPRSPNYHNVYTWGFETRKYSRLASRAQELVLREHGSATCQDGVLVEDWQVAEVLKTHPEMQTKDRKAIEELWKAGSHMELGRLLSGEKKPYRRLGFNFSAFGLEDERARNNPRTMEFRMMEGTTNINYILGWLSICNALAEVAVLRSDGRYLMVLDRLIGHRHARSWSVGAQRETDSETQGQRCGREFREIMDDLGVPRDLYRDLEAKVTLYFVSIHGQGSNGKESVALDA
;
A
#
# COMPACT_ATOMS: atom_id res chain seq x y z
N MET A 1 7.76 -27.10 3.32
CA MET A 1 6.32 -27.19 3.67
C MET A 1 6.01 -25.97 4.51
N ALA A 2 5.26 -25.00 3.97
CA ALA A 2 4.83 -23.82 4.72
C ALA A 2 3.71 -24.23 5.71
N PRO A 3 3.67 -23.70 6.93
CA PRO A 3 2.58 -24.01 7.84
C PRO A 3 1.27 -23.46 7.28
N TYR A 4 0.27 -24.33 7.23
CA TYR A 4 -1.11 -23.99 6.90
C TYR A 4 -1.65 -23.18 8.09
N ILE A 5 -1.65 -21.85 8.00
CA ILE A 5 -2.33 -21.01 8.98
C ILE A 5 -3.83 -21.20 8.74
N GLN A 6 -4.47 -21.88 9.69
CA GLN A 6 -5.91 -22.01 9.78
C GLN A 6 -6.56 -20.63 9.85
N GLU A 7 -7.60 -20.44 9.04
CA GLU A 7 -8.46 -19.26 9.07
C GLU A 7 -8.97 -19.00 10.49
N PRO A 8 -9.03 -17.74 10.97
CA PRO A 8 -9.97 -17.43 12.03
C PRO A 8 -11.38 -17.47 11.44
N ASP A 9 -12.22 -18.34 11.99
CA ASP A 9 -13.66 -18.41 11.73
C ASP A 9 -14.27 -17.01 11.75
N MET A 10 -14.62 -16.50 10.57
CA MET A 10 -15.42 -15.28 10.38
C MET A 10 -16.85 -15.68 10.01
N LEU A 11 -17.45 -16.55 10.81
CA LEU A 11 -18.88 -16.77 10.84
C LEU A 11 -19.44 -16.41 12.22
N SER A 12 -20.36 -15.44 12.18
CA SER A 12 -21.43 -15.23 13.17
C SER A 12 -21.02 -14.72 14.57
N SER A 13 -21.15 -13.41 14.78
CA SER A 13 -22.02 -12.93 15.86
C SER A 13 -22.64 -11.56 15.54
N SER A 14 -23.94 -11.48 15.79
CA SER A 14 -24.89 -10.37 15.58
C SER A 14 -25.34 -10.10 14.13
N GLY A 15 -26.30 -10.91 13.69
CA GLY A 15 -27.29 -10.44 12.73
C GLY A 15 -28.27 -9.50 13.43
N TYR A 16 -28.48 -8.32 12.83
CA TYR A 16 -29.78 -7.64 12.81
C TYR A 16 -29.87 -6.89 11.48
N TRP A 17 -30.86 -7.27 10.69
CA TRP A 17 -31.28 -6.58 9.48
C TRP A 17 -32.11 -5.37 9.89
N VAL A 18 -31.71 -4.17 9.45
CA VAL A 18 -32.64 -3.06 9.27
C VAL A 18 -32.68 -2.78 7.78
N VAL A 19 -33.70 -3.36 7.14
CA VAL A 19 -34.14 -2.98 5.80
C VAL A 19 -34.96 -1.70 5.98
N ASP A 20 -34.40 -0.52 5.67
CA ASP A 20 -35.26 0.65 5.50
C ASP A 20 -35.89 0.59 4.10
N ARG A 21 -37.20 0.32 4.14
CA ARG A 21 -38.11 0.37 3.00
C ARG A 21 -38.40 1.84 2.69
N ARG A 22 -37.86 2.37 1.60
CA ARG A 22 -38.47 3.53 0.92
C ARG A 22 -38.00 3.71 -0.52
N ILE A 23 -38.35 2.77 -1.38
CA ILE A 23 -38.66 3.06 -2.79
C ILE A 23 -39.96 2.31 -3.12
N MET A 24 -41.07 3.05 -3.15
CA MET A 24 -42.30 2.58 -3.78
C MET A 24 -42.08 2.54 -5.29
N ILE A 25 -41.84 1.36 -5.84
CA ILE A 25 -42.08 1.10 -7.26
C ILE A 25 -43.54 0.63 -7.34
N ALA A 26 -44.41 1.45 -7.90
CA ALA A 26 -45.76 1.04 -8.25
C ALA A 26 -45.67 -0.05 -9.32
N ILE A 27 -46.07 -1.27 -8.96
CA ILE A 27 -46.32 -2.37 -9.89
C ILE A 27 -47.78 -2.22 -10.35
N PRO A 28 -48.07 -1.99 -11.63
CA PRO A 28 -49.45 -1.98 -12.10
C PRO A 28 -50.06 -3.38 -12.00
N ASP A 29 -51.30 -3.41 -11.51
CA ASP A 29 -52.09 -4.60 -11.23
C ASP A 29 -52.33 -5.45 -12.48
N SER A 30 -52.29 -6.76 -12.29
CA SER A 30 -52.50 -7.77 -13.32
C SER A 30 -53.99 -8.03 -13.53
N SER A 31 -54.64 -7.24 -14.38
CA SER A 31 -55.88 -7.64 -15.04
C SER A 31 -56.14 -6.71 -16.22
N ASP A 32 -55.73 -7.11 -17.42
CA ASP A 32 -56.52 -6.93 -18.63
C ASP A 32 -55.93 -7.75 -19.79
N HIS A 33 -56.75 -8.67 -20.28
CA HIS A 33 -56.49 -9.48 -21.46
C HIS A 33 -56.52 -8.61 -22.72
N VAL A 34 -55.39 -8.48 -23.44
CA VAL A 34 -55.40 -8.02 -24.84
C VAL A 34 -54.48 -8.87 -25.72
N ASN A 35 -55.16 -9.67 -26.55
CA ASN A 35 -54.83 -10.40 -27.78
C ASN A 35 -53.44 -10.21 -28.46
N PRO A 36 -52.65 -11.29 -28.64
CA PRO A 36 -51.35 -11.24 -29.32
C PRO A 36 -51.50 -11.53 -30.82
N GLN A 37 -52.02 -10.59 -31.60
CA GLN A 37 -51.88 -10.56 -33.06
C GLN A 37 -52.49 -9.27 -33.62
N ARG A 38 -51.71 -8.18 -33.63
CA ARG A 38 -51.81 -7.07 -34.60
C ARG A 38 -50.79 -5.99 -34.28
N LEU A 39 -50.31 -5.35 -35.35
CA LEU A 39 -49.46 -4.15 -35.40
C LEU A 39 -47.95 -4.42 -35.40
N ALA A 40 -47.51 -5.09 -36.46
CA ALA A 40 -46.33 -4.64 -37.18
C ALA A 40 -46.68 -3.31 -37.88
N ILE A 41 -46.23 -2.18 -37.34
CA ILE A 41 -46.11 -0.91 -38.06
C ILE A 41 -44.81 -0.24 -37.59
N GLU A 42 -43.84 -0.25 -38.51
CA GLU A 42 -42.74 0.70 -38.72
C GLU A 42 -42.39 1.68 -37.58
N SER A 43 -41.22 1.48 -36.97
CA SER A 43 -40.52 2.53 -36.21
C SER A 43 -39.43 3.17 -37.07
N PRO A 44 -39.47 4.50 -37.32
CA PRO A 44 -38.43 5.20 -38.05
C PRO A 44 -37.12 5.26 -37.24
N LYS A 45 -36.02 5.00 -37.93
CA LYS A 45 -34.65 5.24 -37.49
C LYS A 45 -34.47 6.71 -37.09
N HIS A 46 -34.53 7.02 -35.81
CA HIS A 46 -33.88 8.21 -35.25
C HIS A 46 -32.92 7.78 -34.15
N VAL A 47 -31.68 7.59 -34.57
CA VAL A 47 -30.51 7.55 -33.70
C VAL A 47 -30.37 8.95 -33.10
N ILE A 48 -30.96 9.15 -31.92
CA ILE A 48 -30.55 10.27 -31.07
C ILE A 48 -29.20 9.85 -30.47
N LYS A 49 -28.12 10.19 -31.18
CA LYS A 49 -26.79 10.32 -30.56
C LYS A 49 -26.92 11.44 -29.52
N HIS A 50 -27.31 11.10 -28.30
CA HIS A 50 -26.91 11.89 -27.15
C HIS A 50 -25.39 11.77 -27.05
N SER A 51 -24.71 12.65 -27.77
CA SER A 51 -23.34 13.03 -27.47
C SER A 51 -23.36 13.70 -26.10
N LEU A 52 -23.33 12.87 -25.06
CA LEU A 52 -22.55 13.21 -23.89
C LEU A 52 -21.11 13.22 -24.41
N MET A 53 -20.68 14.38 -24.90
CA MET A 53 -19.27 14.72 -24.75
C MET A 53 -19.02 14.57 -23.26
N GLU A 54 -18.45 13.44 -22.84
CA GLU A 54 -17.68 13.40 -21.62
C GLU A 54 -16.68 14.54 -21.80
N ALA A 55 -16.95 15.67 -21.15
CA ALA A 55 -15.97 16.73 -21.00
C ALA A 55 -14.70 16.01 -20.57
N ASN A 56 -13.59 16.21 -21.30
CA ASN A 56 -12.31 15.57 -21.02
C ASN A 56 -12.14 15.50 -19.50
N PRO A 57 -12.03 14.31 -18.89
CA PRO A 57 -11.96 14.20 -17.45
C PRO A 57 -10.84 15.14 -16.97
N PRO A 58 -11.08 15.95 -15.92
CA PRO A 58 -10.12 16.94 -15.49
C PRO A 58 -8.76 16.26 -15.31
N LEU A 59 -7.74 16.82 -15.96
CA LEU A 59 -6.37 16.33 -15.81
C LEU A 59 -6.02 16.40 -14.33
N ASP A 60 -5.47 15.30 -13.80
CA ASP A 60 -4.97 15.30 -12.43
C ASP A 60 -3.90 16.39 -12.30
N THR A 61 -3.97 17.16 -11.22
CA THR A 61 -2.95 18.15 -10.88
C THR A 61 -2.25 17.77 -9.58
N VAL A 62 -1.07 18.31 -9.34
CA VAL A 62 -0.33 18.05 -8.10
C VAL A 62 -1.09 18.52 -6.84
N HIS A 63 -2.04 19.46 -6.99
CA HIS A 63 -2.90 19.93 -5.91
C HIS A 63 -4.09 18.99 -5.63
N ASP A 64 -4.39 18.08 -6.55
CA ASP A 64 -5.36 17.02 -6.31
C ASP A 64 -4.80 15.92 -5.42
N LEU A 65 -3.49 15.83 -5.23
CA LEU A 65 -2.87 14.75 -4.46
C LEU A 65 -3.27 14.80 -2.99
N SER A 66 -3.74 13.67 -2.49
CA SER A 66 -3.94 13.41 -1.08
C SER A 66 -3.24 12.13 -0.66
N PHE A 67 -2.89 12.04 0.63
CA PHE A 67 -2.41 10.81 1.22
C PHE A 67 -3.08 10.49 2.55
N GLY A 68 -3.05 9.23 2.93
CA GLY A 68 -3.35 8.76 4.28
C GLY A 68 -2.28 7.78 4.73
N VAL A 69 -2.00 7.71 6.02
CA VAL A 69 -1.09 6.74 6.61
C VAL A 69 -1.86 5.83 7.57
N GLU A 70 -1.65 4.51 7.46
CA GLU A 70 -2.12 3.54 8.44
C GLU A 70 -0.91 2.93 9.14
N LEU A 71 -0.90 3.04 10.47
CA LEU A 71 0.20 2.57 11.31
C LEU A 71 -0.30 1.41 12.16
N LYS A 72 0.38 0.27 12.12
CA LYS A 72 0.00 -0.91 12.88
C LYS A 72 1.04 -1.22 13.93
N PHE A 73 0.57 -1.44 15.15
CA PHE A 73 1.42 -1.67 16.32
C PHE A 73 0.83 -2.78 17.20
N LEU A 74 1.68 -3.24 18.10
CA LEU A 74 1.29 -3.96 19.30
C LEU A 74 1.40 -3.02 20.51
N LEU A 75 0.56 -3.26 21.51
CA LEU A 75 0.60 -2.55 22.78
C LEU A 75 0.51 -3.59 23.91
N PRO A 76 1.54 -3.72 24.75
CA PRO A 76 1.50 -4.57 25.93
C PRO A 76 0.70 -3.87 27.04
N LEU A 77 -0.26 -4.58 27.61
CA LEU A 77 -0.95 -4.18 28.82
C LEU A 77 -0.42 -4.95 30.00
N LEU A 78 0.09 -4.24 31.02
CA LEU A 78 0.57 -4.86 32.24
C LEU A 78 -0.62 -5.26 33.12
N VAL A 79 -0.69 -6.53 33.46
CA VAL A 79 -1.71 -7.05 34.38
C VAL A 79 -1.48 -6.45 35.77
N GLN A 80 -2.55 -5.92 36.37
CA GLN A 80 -2.48 -5.29 37.68
C GLN A 80 -1.97 -6.28 38.75
N GLY A 81 -0.86 -5.92 39.40
CA GLY A 81 -0.21 -6.71 40.44
C GLY A 81 0.96 -7.56 39.96
N GLU A 82 1.16 -7.67 38.65
CA GLU A 82 2.33 -8.33 38.06
C GLU A 82 3.52 -7.36 37.96
N GLU A 83 4.73 -7.92 37.96
CA GLU A 83 5.95 -7.16 37.67
C GLU A 83 6.06 -6.88 36.18
N ASP A 84 6.61 -5.71 35.82
CA ASP A 84 6.86 -5.37 34.42
C ASP A 84 7.96 -6.30 33.85
N PRO A 85 7.67 -7.14 32.84
CA PRO A 85 8.66 -8.03 32.22
C PRO A 85 9.77 -7.30 31.47
N GLN A 86 9.56 -6.01 31.16
CA GLN A 86 10.50 -5.17 30.43
C GLN A 86 10.72 -3.85 31.18
N PRO A 87 11.29 -3.89 32.41
CA PRO A 87 11.40 -2.70 33.27
C PRO A 87 12.38 -1.65 32.74
N GLU A 88 13.29 -2.05 31.85
CA GLU A 88 14.25 -1.15 31.18
C GLU A 88 13.59 -0.28 30.09
N ASP A 89 12.38 -0.61 29.64
CA ASP A 89 11.62 0.24 28.73
C ASP A 89 10.92 1.35 29.52
N HIS A 90 11.52 2.54 29.56
CA HIS A 90 11.00 3.66 30.35
C HIS A 90 9.69 4.28 29.83
N ARG A 91 9.14 3.82 28.70
CA ARG A 91 7.84 4.30 28.20
C ARG A 91 6.70 3.85 29.10
N GLU A 92 5.68 4.68 29.23
CA GLU A 92 4.51 4.37 30.07
C GLU A 92 3.77 3.12 29.58
N VAL A 93 3.58 2.16 30.49
CA VAL A 93 2.80 0.94 30.25
C VAL A 93 1.38 1.12 30.77
N SER A 94 0.40 0.78 29.93
CA SER A 94 -1.00 0.81 30.34
C SER A 94 -1.34 -0.43 31.18
N MET A 95 -2.02 -0.22 32.30
CA MET A 95 -2.46 -1.29 33.20
C MET A 95 -3.79 -1.90 32.76
N THR A 96 -4.01 -3.18 33.06
CA THR A 96 -5.27 -3.90 32.79
C THR A 96 -5.61 -4.88 33.91
N GLN A 97 -6.90 -5.21 34.08
CA GLN A 97 -7.31 -6.30 34.97
C GLN A 97 -7.54 -7.58 34.17
N LEU A 98 -7.12 -8.73 34.72
CA LEU A 98 -7.32 -10.05 34.09
C LEU A 98 -8.80 -10.38 33.83
N LYS A 99 -9.70 -9.86 34.67
CA LYS A 99 -11.16 -10.06 34.53
C LYS A 99 -11.79 -9.19 33.43
N ASP A 100 -11.10 -8.16 32.94
CA ASP A 100 -11.65 -7.30 31.89
C ASP A 100 -11.81 -8.09 30.60
N SER A 101 -12.94 -7.94 29.93
CA SER A 101 -13.11 -8.56 28.61
C SER A 101 -12.17 -7.89 27.60
N GLU A 102 -11.76 -8.64 26.59
CA GLU A 102 -10.89 -8.11 25.53
C GLU A 102 -11.51 -6.86 24.86
N ALA A 103 -12.82 -6.85 24.66
CA ALA A 103 -13.54 -5.69 24.13
C ALA A 103 -13.42 -4.45 25.02
N THR A 104 -13.51 -4.62 26.35
CA THR A 104 -13.36 -3.53 27.32
C THR A 104 -11.94 -2.97 27.29
N ARG A 105 -10.93 -3.84 27.30
CA ARG A 105 -9.52 -3.43 27.20
C ARG A 105 -9.25 -2.64 25.92
N ARG A 106 -9.71 -3.16 24.78
CA ARG A 106 -9.55 -2.48 23.48
C ARG A 106 -10.23 -1.10 23.49
N GLU A 107 -11.46 -1.01 24.00
CA GLU A 107 -12.18 0.27 24.05
C GLU A 107 -11.42 1.32 24.88
N GLN A 108 -10.97 0.96 26.09
CA GLN A 108 -10.25 1.87 26.97
C GLN A 108 -8.92 2.36 26.34
N ILE A 109 -8.16 1.44 25.76
CA ILE A 109 -6.87 1.75 25.16
C ILE A 109 -7.02 2.57 23.88
N TYR A 110 -7.98 2.21 23.02
CA TYR A 110 -8.21 2.98 21.80
C TYR A 110 -8.67 4.40 22.12
N GLU A 111 -9.43 4.58 23.20
CA GLU A 111 -9.83 5.90 23.68
C GLU A 111 -8.64 6.70 24.22
N SER A 112 -7.73 6.05 24.96
CA SER A 112 -6.50 6.70 25.45
C SER A 112 -5.59 7.16 24.30
N ILE A 113 -5.44 6.33 23.27
CA ILE A 113 -4.69 6.65 22.05
C ILE A 113 -5.36 7.81 21.31
N ALA A 114 -6.68 7.76 21.09
CA ALA A 114 -7.42 8.85 20.46
C ALA A 114 -7.27 10.16 21.24
N LYS A 115 -7.35 10.12 22.57
CA LYS A 115 -7.11 11.29 23.42
C LYS A 115 -5.72 11.89 23.21
N SER A 116 -4.69 11.06 23.05
CA SER A 116 -3.31 11.52 22.79
C SER A 116 -3.21 12.23 21.44
N ILE A 117 -3.85 11.68 20.40
CA ILE A 117 -3.97 12.33 19.08
C ILE A 117 -4.68 13.69 19.20
N SER A 118 -5.76 13.76 19.98
CA SER A 118 -6.46 15.02 20.27
C SER A 118 -5.60 16.05 21.00
N GLN A 119 -4.75 15.61 21.93
CA GLN A 119 -3.80 16.48 22.62
C GLN A 119 -2.68 16.99 21.72
N ALA A 120 -2.35 16.27 20.65
CA ALA A 120 -1.46 16.72 19.58
C ALA A 120 -2.11 17.73 18.61
N GLY A 121 -3.38 18.11 18.84
CA GLY A 121 -4.10 19.12 18.05
C GLY A 121 -4.92 18.54 16.89
N GLU A 122 -5.00 17.22 16.75
CA GLU A 122 -5.71 16.55 15.66
C GLU A 122 -7.07 15.99 16.09
N LYS A 123 -8.06 16.01 15.20
CA LYS A 123 -9.33 15.33 15.47
C LYS A 123 -9.13 13.83 15.42
N SER A 124 -9.71 13.10 16.38
CA SER A 124 -9.61 11.65 16.45
C SER A 124 -10.90 10.99 16.91
N THR A 125 -11.08 9.74 16.53
CA THR A 125 -12.17 8.88 17.00
C THR A 125 -11.71 7.42 17.08
N THR A 126 -12.56 6.56 17.63
CA THR A 126 -12.31 5.11 17.72
C THR A 126 -13.37 4.36 16.92
N ILE A 127 -13.03 3.17 16.43
CA ILE A 127 -14.01 2.32 15.74
C ILE A 127 -15.20 1.99 16.64
N SER A 128 -14.96 1.81 17.95
CA SER A 128 -16.00 1.56 18.95
C SER A 128 -17.01 2.72 19.03
N ARG A 129 -16.54 3.98 18.99
CA ARG A 129 -17.43 5.16 18.95
C ARG A 129 -18.24 5.22 17.67
N ILE A 130 -17.59 5.06 16.52
CA ILE A 130 -18.25 5.08 15.21
C ILE A 130 -19.39 4.04 15.16
N THR A 131 -19.13 2.82 15.65
CA THR A 131 -20.14 1.76 15.71
C THR A 131 -21.28 2.07 16.67
N LYS A 132 -20.99 2.62 17.86
CA LYS A 132 -22.02 3.01 18.84
C LYS A 132 -22.94 4.11 18.31
N ASP A 133 -22.40 5.03 17.51
CA ASP A 133 -23.15 6.12 16.88
C ASP A 133 -23.89 5.69 15.60
N ALA A 134 -23.97 4.38 15.31
CA ALA A 134 -24.55 3.81 14.09
C ALA A 134 -24.04 4.47 12.80
N SER A 135 -22.78 4.94 12.83
CA SER A 135 -22.14 5.67 11.74
C SER A 135 -21.20 4.74 10.95
N HIS A 136 -20.74 5.22 9.79
CA HIS A 136 -19.78 4.49 8.97
C HIS A 136 -18.40 5.15 8.99
N GLU A 137 -17.34 4.34 9.01
CA GLU A 137 -15.93 4.81 9.01
C GLU A 137 -15.66 5.85 7.92
N ARG A 138 -16.25 5.67 6.73
CA ARG A 138 -16.14 6.58 5.59
C ARG A 138 -16.53 8.03 5.87
N ALA A 139 -17.41 8.27 6.84
CA ALA A 139 -17.80 9.63 7.23
C ALA A 139 -16.64 10.40 7.91
N PHE A 140 -15.66 9.67 8.45
CA PHE A 140 -14.56 10.21 9.23
C PHE A 140 -13.23 10.25 8.47
N TRP A 141 -13.09 9.50 7.36
CA TRP A 141 -11.84 9.42 6.57
C TRP A 141 -11.29 10.77 6.12
N LYS A 142 -12.11 11.81 5.95
CA LYS A 142 -11.62 13.15 5.55
C LYS A 142 -11.23 14.06 6.71
N SER A 143 -11.55 13.68 7.95
CA SER A 143 -11.57 14.65 9.06
C SER A 143 -11.00 14.15 10.38
N HIS A 144 -10.89 12.84 10.61
CA HIS A 144 -10.43 12.29 11.88
C HIS A 144 -9.36 11.23 11.65
N TRP A 145 -8.43 11.17 12.60
CA TRP A 145 -7.67 9.97 12.87
C TRP A 145 -8.58 8.90 13.47
N ILE A 146 -8.41 7.66 13.06
CA ILE A 146 -9.26 6.55 13.50
C ILE A 146 -8.39 5.48 14.15
N VAL A 147 -8.69 5.18 15.42
CA VAL A 147 -8.04 4.10 16.16
C VAL A 147 -8.92 2.84 16.12
N LYS A 148 -8.35 1.73 15.66
CA LYS A 148 -9.07 0.46 15.45
C LYS A 148 -8.15 -0.75 15.67
N LYS A 149 -8.70 -1.95 15.54
CA LYS A 149 -7.92 -3.20 15.64
C LYS A 149 -7.08 -3.40 14.39
N ALA A 150 -5.78 -3.67 14.56
CA ALA A 150 -4.94 -4.17 13.48
C ALA A 150 -5.20 -5.67 13.27
N ASN A 151 -5.57 -6.05 12.05
CA ASN A 151 -5.90 -7.44 11.71
C ASN A 151 -4.68 -8.32 11.41
N SER A 152 -3.50 -7.73 11.23
CA SER A 152 -2.26 -8.44 10.86
C SER A 152 -1.16 -8.40 11.92
N ALA A 153 -1.30 -7.53 12.93
CA ALA A 153 -0.27 -7.36 13.96
C ALA A 153 -0.49 -8.39 15.09
N GLU A 154 0.53 -9.21 15.30
CA GLU A 154 0.57 -10.31 16.26
C GLU A 154 1.90 -10.30 17.00
N PRO A 155 1.92 -10.62 18.32
CA PRO A 155 3.17 -10.78 19.06
C PRO A 155 4.02 -11.91 18.44
N THR A 156 5.34 -11.73 18.48
CA THR A 156 6.28 -12.81 18.18
C THR A 156 6.16 -13.95 19.20
N PRO A 157 6.62 -15.17 18.91
CA PRO A 157 6.64 -16.25 19.89
C PRO A 157 7.33 -15.85 21.20
N GLU A 158 8.41 -15.08 21.13
CA GLU A 158 9.14 -14.58 22.30
C GLU A 158 8.31 -13.58 23.09
N GLN A 159 7.63 -12.63 22.41
CA GLN A 159 6.75 -11.65 23.05
C GLN A 159 5.51 -12.31 23.68
N ALA A 160 4.95 -13.31 23.02
CA ALA A 160 3.78 -14.04 23.51
C ALA A 160 4.08 -14.83 24.80
N ASN A 161 5.35 -15.15 25.07
CA ASN A 161 5.80 -15.85 26.26
C ASN A 161 6.14 -14.90 27.44
N LEU A 162 6.05 -13.57 27.25
CA LEU A 162 6.25 -12.62 28.35
C LEU A 162 5.04 -12.65 29.28
N GLU A 163 5.18 -13.36 30.41
CA GLU A 163 4.19 -13.43 31.49
C GLU A 163 3.92 -12.03 32.06
N GLY A 164 2.70 -11.76 32.52
CA GLY A 164 2.31 -10.44 33.04
C GLY A 164 1.78 -9.45 31.99
N TYR A 165 1.98 -9.70 30.70
CA TYR A 165 1.40 -8.89 29.62
C TYR A 165 0.17 -9.50 28.96
N VAL A 166 -0.77 -8.63 28.60
CA VAL A 166 -1.83 -8.89 27.63
C VAL A 166 -1.59 -8.02 26.39
N TRP A 167 -1.33 -8.65 25.25
CA TRP A 167 -1.04 -7.94 24.00
C TRP A 167 -2.32 -7.50 23.28
N LEU A 168 -2.37 -6.23 22.88
CA LEU A 168 -3.40 -5.70 21.98
C LEU A 168 -2.80 -5.27 20.64
N SER A 169 -3.52 -5.54 19.56
CA SER A 169 -3.17 -5.06 18.22
C SER A 169 -3.91 -3.75 17.92
N VAL A 170 -3.18 -2.73 17.46
CA VAL A 170 -3.71 -1.39 17.20
C VAL A 170 -3.38 -0.96 15.79
N GLU A 171 -4.36 -0.40 15.09
CA GLU A 171 -4.20 0.33 13.84
C GLU A 171 -4.63 1.79 14.05
N VAL A 172 -3.77 2.72 13.67
CA VAL A 172 -4.02 4.16 13.71
C VAL A 172 -4.00 4.67 12.27
N SER A 173 -5.16 5.05 11.75
CA SER A 173 -5.32 5.57 10.38
C SER A 173 -5.47 7.08 10.42
N SER A 174 -4.64 7.80 9.67
CA SER A 174 -4.81 9.25 9.48
C SER A 174 -6.03 9.57 8.62
N PRO A 175 -6.57 10.80 8.68
CA PRO A 175 -7.45 11.27 7.64
C PRO A 175 -6.70 11.36 6.30
N SER A 176 -7.46 11.49 5.21
CA SER A 176 -6.94 11.89 3.91
C SER A 176 -6.51 13.35 3.97
N LEU A 177 -5.21 13.59 3.84
CA LEU A 177 -4.57 14.88 3.99
C LEU A 177 -4.04 15.38 2.64
N PRO A 178 -4.17 16.69 2.32
CA PRO A 178 -3.60 17.26 1.09
C PRO A 178 -2.07 17.13 1.07
N ALA A 179 -1.52 16.62 -0.03
CA ALA A 179 -0.11 16.32 -0.12
C ALA A 179 0.78 17.56 -0.34
N LYS A 180 0.19 18.65 -0.85
CA LYS A 180 0.87 19.93 -1.09
C LYS A 180 0.67 20.97 0.02
N ASP A 181 -0.03 20.60 1.09
CA ASP A 181 -0.12 21.43 2.28
C ASP A 181 1.16 21.27 3.11
N ALA A 182 1.83 22.40 3.39
CA ALA A 182 3.08 22.46 4.14
C ALA A 182 2.91 21.99 5.59
N GLU A 183 1.71 22.14 6.16
CA GLU A 183 1.41 21.74 7.53
C GLU A 183 1.14 20.24 7.68
N THR A 184 0.90 19.51 6.57
CA THR A 184 0.52 18.11 6.66
C THR A 184 1.57 17.24 7.34
N LYS A 185 2.85 17.40 6.99
CA LYS A 185 3.95 16.63 7.60
C LYS A 185 4.17 16.99 9.07
N PRO A 186 4.28 18.29 9.46
CA PRO A 186 4.33 18.69 10.87
C PRO A 186 3.18 18.14 11.71
N ARG A 187 1.96 18.13 11.18
CA ARG A 187 0.77 17.58 11.86
C ARG A 187 0.89 16.08 12.11
N ILE A 188 1.33 15.31 11.10
CA ILE A 188 1.60 13.87 11.28
C ILE A 188 2.72 13.66 12.30
N GLU A 189 3.80 14.42 12.21
CA GLU A 189 4.92 14.33 13.14
C GLU A 189 4.48 14.58 14.59
N ALA A 190 3.66 15.60 14.84
CA ALA A 190 3.13 15.90 16.16
C ALA A 190 2.32 14.72 16.74
N VAL A 191 1.47 14.09 15.91
CA VAL A 191 0.73 12.89 16.30
C VAL A 191 1.68 11.74 16.62
N LEU A 192 2.65 11.45 15.76
CA LEU A 192 3.62 10.37 15.97
C LEU A 192 4.42 10.57 17.27
N ARG A 193 4.88 11.80 17.53
CA ARG A 193 5.58 12.16 18.77
C ARG A 193 4.70 11.89 19.99
N SER A 194 3.44 12.34 19.97
CA SER A 194 2.50 12.11 21.06
C SER A 194 2.21 10.63 21.29
N LEU A 195 2.05 9.85 20.21
CA LEU A 195 1.82 8.41 20.30
C LEU A 195 3.01 7.68 20.91
N PHE A 196 4.22 7.93 20.42
CA PHE A 196 5.42 7.21 20.83
C PHE A 196 5.98 7.66 22.18
N SER A 197 5.64 8.87 22.64
CA SER A 197 5.97 9.32 24.00
C SER A 197 4.94 8.88 25.04
N GLY A 198 3.66 8.77 24.65
CA GLY A 198 2.55 8.52 25.58
C GLY A 198 2.16 7.05 25.72
N HIS A 199 2.66 6.17 24.84
CA HIS A 199 2.27 4.76 24.83
C HIS A 199 3.48 3.89 24.53
N ARG A 200 3.61 2.75 25.22
CA ARG A 200 4.59 1.70 24.90
C ARG A 200 4.19 0.92 23.63
N LEU A 201 4.13 1.61 22.49
CA LEU A 201 3.87 1.00 21.20
C LEU A 201 5.10 0.21 20.73
N VAL A 202 4.85 -1.04 20.33
CA VAL A 202 5.87 -1.98 19.87
C VAL A 202 5.62 -2.30 18.41
N ALA A 203 6.68 -2.27 17.61
CA ALA A 203 6.65 -2.70 16.22
C ALA A 203 7.55 -3.94 16.05
N ASN A 204 6.99 -5.02 15.51
CA ASN A 204 7.74 -6.22 15.11
C ASN A 204 7.49 -6.53 13.62
N TYR A 205 7.95 -7.68 13.12
CA TYR A 205 7.82 -8.03 11.70
C TYR A 205 6.37 -8.26 11.22
N THR A 206 5.38 -8.39 12.10
CA THR A 206 3.95 -8.51 11.74
C THR A 206 3.26 -7.15 11.65
N CYS A 207 3.90 -6.11 12.20
CA CYS A 207 3.47 -4.71 12.13
C CYS A 207 3.88 -4.07 10.80
N GLU A 208 3.15 -3.05 10.37
CA GLU A 208 3.36 -2.38 9.07
C GLU A 208 2.97 -0.91 9.07
N VAL A 209 3.51 -0.19 8.09
CA VAL A 209 3.11 1.17 7.71
C VAL A 209 2.55 1.13 6.31
N HIS A 210 1.28 1.51 6.15
CA HIS A 210 0.63 1.64 4.84
C HIS A 210 0.50 3.11 4.47
N VAL A 211 0.76 3.43 3.20
CA VAL A 211 0.52 4.77 2.65
C VAL A 211 -0.50 4.66 1.54
N HIS A 212 -1.61 5.36 1.69
CA HIS A 212 -2.65 5.51 0.68
C HIS A 212 -2.39 6.79 -0.10
N ILE A 213 -2.41 6.74 -1.42
CA ILE A 213 -2.35 7.92 -2.29
C ILE A 213 -3.61 7.97 -3.15
N GLY A 214 -4.26 9.13 -3.19
CA GLY A 214 -5.46 9.35 -3.99
C GLY A 214 -5.69 10.82 -4.30
N ARG A 215 -6.92 11.15 -4.68
CA ARG A 215 -7.35 12.53 -4.91
C ARG A 215 -7.97 13.15 -3.65
N THR A 216 -7.86 14.46 -3.48
CA THR A 216 -8.47 15.23 -2.38
C THR A 216 -10.01 15.24 -2.46
N ASP A 217 -10.57 15.20 -3.67
CA ASP A 217 -12.03 15.08 -3.87
C ASP A 217 -12.56 13.66 -3.56
N GLY A 218 -11.69 12.66 -3.53
CA GLY A 218 -12.02 11.25 -3.31
C GLY A 218 -12.37 10.47 -4.59
N GLN A 219 -12.27 11.10 -5.76
CA GLN A 219 -12.40 10.43 -7.05
C GLN A 219 -11.16 9.60 -7.38
N SER A 220 -11.28 8.71 -8.36
CA SER A 220 -10.12 8.01 -8.92
C SER A 220 -9.22 8.99 -9.67
N PHE A 221 -7.90 8.79 -9.60
CA PHE A 221 -6.98 9.38 -10.58
C PHE A 221 -7.40 9.03 -12.00
N SER A 222 -7.02 9.86 -12.97
CA SER A 222 -7.16 9.53 -14.39
C SER A 222 -6.46 8.21 -14.72
N LEU A 223 -6.95 7.52 -15.75
CA LEU A 223 -6.35 6.27 -16.20
C LEU A 223 -4.89 6.49 -16.64
N ALA A 224 -4.57 7.63 -17.24
CA ALA A 224 -3.21 7.99 -17.64
C ALA A 224 -2.27 8.08 -16.43
N THR A 225 -2.68 8.77 -15.36
CA THR A 225 -1.91 8.84 -14.10
C THR A 225 -1.70 7.45 -13.49
N LEU A 226 -2.73 6.61 -13.45
CA LEU A 226 -2.59 5.25 -12.91
C LEU A 226 -1.67 4.37 -13.77
N LYS A 227 -1.68 4.53 -15.10
CA LYS A 227 -0.75 3.83 -16.00
C LYS A 227 0.70 4.28 -15.76
N ARG A 228 0.92 5.58 -15.58
CA ARG A 228 2.24 6.15 -15.24
C ARG A 228 2.75 5.64 -13.88
N LEU A 229 1.91 5.69 -12.84
CA LEU A 229 2.20 5.09 -11.54
C LEU A 229 2.52 3.60 -11.67
N GLY A 230 1.65 2.83 -12.33
CA GLY A 230 1.86 1.40 -12.52
C GLY A 230 3.17 1.07 -13.25
N THR A 231 3.58 1.90 -14.22
CA THR A 231 4.86 1.76 -14.93
C THR A 231 6.04 1.98 -14.00
N LEU A 232 6.06 3.08 -13.24
CA LEU A 232 7.14 3.35 -12.27
C LEU A 232 7.23 2.27 -11.19
N LEU A 233 6.08 1.83 -10.66
CA LEU A 233 6.05 0.83 -9.59
C LEU A 233 6.42 -0.57 -10.09
N TRP A 234 6.04 -0.92 -11.31
CA TRP A 234 6.52 -2.15 -11.96
C TRP A 234 8.04 -2.13 -12.09
N MET A 235 8.61 -1.04 -12.62
CA MET A 235 10.04 -0.95 -12.83
C MET A 235 10.82 -0.84 -11.52
N GLY A 236 10.31 -0.07 -10.55
CA GLY A 236 10.95 0.27 -9.29
C GLY A 236 10.61 -0.63 -8.11
N GLU A 237 9.85 -1.71 -8.29
CA GLU A 237 9.45 -2.58 -7.18
C GLU A 237 10.63 -3.03 -6.32
N GLU A 238 11.76 -3.34 -6.95
CA GLU A 238 12.92 -3.87 -6.25
C GLU A 238 13.59 -2.82 -5.38
N GLN A 239 13.78 -1.61 -5.91
CA GLN A 239 14.31 -0.46 -5.17
C GLN A 239 13.37 -0.09 -4.02
N MET A 240 12.05 -0.06 -4.25
CA MET A 240 11.08 0.26 -3.19
C MET A 240 11.03 -0.83 -2.10
N ARG A 241 11.08 -2.11 -2.47
CA ARG A 241 11.08 -3.21 -1.50
C ARG A 241 12.40 -3.36 -0.75
N SER A 242 13.49 -2.74 -1.22
CA SER A 242 14.79 -2.79 -0.54
C SER A 242 14.76 -2.18 0.88
N ILE A 243 13.76 -1.35 1.19
CA ILE A 243 13.54 -0.79 2.54
C ILE A 243 13.18 -1.87 3.58
N ARG A 244 12.89 -3.09 3.13
CA ARG A 244 12.56 -4.23 4.00
C ARG A 244 13.80 -4.97 4.43
N ASN A 245 13.78 -5.46 5.66
CA ASN A 245 14.81 -6.37 6.11
C ASN A 245 14.69 -7.72 5.36
N PRO A 246 15.69 -8.12 4.53
CA PRO A 246 15.69 -9.41 3.83
C PRO A 246 15.73 -10.61 4.78
N ARG A 247 16.11 -10.40 6.05
CA ARG A 247 16.12 -11.42 7.12
C ARG A 247 14.82 -11.44 7.93
N SER A 248 13.87 -10.57 7.63
CA SER A 248 12.56 -10.53 8.30
C SER A 248 11.79 -11.82 8.04
N PRO A 249 11.21 -12.47 9.08
CA PRO A 249 10.28 -13.59 8.88
C PRO A 249 9.07 -13.22 8.00
N ASN A 250 8.74 -11.93 7.90
CA ASN A 250 7.67 -11.42 7.05
C ASN A 250 8.19 -10.82 5.73
N TYR A 251 9.42 -11.09 5.28
CA TYR A 251 9.99 -10.50 4.05
C TYR A 251 9.13 -10.72 2.78
N HIS A 252 8.40 -11.83 2.71
CA HIS A 252 7.45 -12.13 1.62
C HIS A 252 6.00 -11.68 1.92
N ASN A 253 5.77 -10.92 2.99
CA ASN A 253 4.48 -10.34 3.36
C ASN A 253 3.35 -11.37 3.53
N VAL A 254 3.65 -12.49 4.17
CA VAL A 254 2.68 -13.55 4.41
C VAL A 254 1.60 -13.08 5.39
N TYR A 255 1.97 -12.32 6.42
CA TYR A 255 1.03 -11.82 7.44
C TYR A 255 0.09 -10.74 6.91
N THR A 256 0.52 -10.03 5.87
CA THR A 256 -0.04 -8.73 5.53
C THR A 256 -0.49 -8.62 4.08
N TRP A 257 -0.24 -9.68 3.31
CA TRP A 257 -0.61 -9.88 1.92
C TRP A 257 0.02 -8.90 0.92
N GLY A 258 0.98 -8.08 1.34
CA GLY A 258 1.78 -7.19 0.47
C GLY A 258 2.81 -7.90 -0.43
N PHE A 259 2.39 -8.99 -1.09
CA PHE A 259 3.24 -9.81 -1.97
C PHE A 259 3.79 -9.03 -3.18
N GLU A 260 4.82 -9.57 -3.83
CA GLU A 260 5.51 -8.96 -4.97
C GLU A 260 4.60 -8.83 -6.20
N THR A 261 4.42 -7.61 -6.70
CA THR A 261 3.64 -7.29 -7.90
C THR A 261 4.20 -7.99 -9.13
N ARG A 262 5.52 -7.97 -9.35
CA ARG A 262 6.18 -8.60 -10.51
C ARG A 262 6.19 -10.13 -10.50
N LYS A 263 5.72 -10.74 -9.40
CA LYS A 263 5.62 -12.20 -9.25
C LYS A 263 4.17 -12.69 -9.23
N TYR A 264 3.27 -11.96 -8.57
CA TYR A 264 1.93 -12.45 -8.25
C TYR A 264 0.80 -11.71 -8.97
N SER A 265 1.06 -10.60 -9.66
CA SER A 265 0.03 -9.90 -10.46
C SER A 265 -0.33 -10.66 -11.73
N ARG A 266 -1.54 -10.41 -12.25
CA ARG A 266 -1.93 -10.88 -13.59
C ARG A 266 -1.03 -10.32 -14.68
N LEU A 267 -0.52 -9.10 -14.49
CA LEU A 267 0.46 -8.48 -15.39
C LEU A 267 1.72 -9.34 -15.51
N ALA A 268 2.24 -9.83 -14.38
CA ALA A 268 3.41 -10.70 -14.37
C ALA A 268 3.21 -12.00 -15.15
N SER A 269 2.05 -12.65 -14.96
CA SER A 269 1.68 -13.85 -15.72
C SER A 269 1.55 -13.55 -17.22
N ARG A 270 0.82 -12.50 -17.59
CA ARG A 270 0.62 -12.12 -19.00
C ARG A 270 1.92 -11.77 -19.71
N ALA A 271 2.78 -10.96 -19.07
CA ALA A 271 4.08 -10.62 -19.63
C ALA A 271 4.94 -11.87 -19.87
N GLN A 272 4.91 -12.84 -18.93
CA GLN A 272 5.61 -14.10 -19.10
C GLN A 272 5.05 -14.94 -20.26
N GLU A 273 3.73 -15.03 -20.39
CA GLU A 273 3.08 -15.75 -21.49
C GLU A 273 3.42 -15.14 -22.86
N LEU A 274 3.45 -13.82 -22.97
CA LEU A 274 3.81 -13.11 -24.19
C LEU A 274 5.26 -13.38 -24.60
N VAL A 275 6.19 -13.35 -23.64
CA VAL A 275 7.59 -13.71 -23.88
C VAL A 275 7.68 -15.14 -24.44
N LEU A 276 6.97 -16.11 -23.84
CA LEU A 276 6.99 -17.50 -24.31
C LEU A 276 6.39 -17.66 -25.72
N ARG A 277 5.35 -16.89 -26.07
CA ARG A 277 4.73 -16.92 -27.40
C ARG A 277 5.65 -16.36 -28.49
N GLU A 278 6.38 -15.28 -28.22
CA GLU A 278 7.33 -14.70 -29.18
C GLU A 278 8.53 -15.62 -29.43
N HIS A 279 9.00 -16.35 -28.42
CA HIS A 279 10.07 -17.35 -28.61
C HIS A 279 9.60 -18.52 -29.52
N GLY A 280 8.30 -18.76 -29.64
CA GLY A 280 7.71 -19.81 -30.46
C GLY A 280 7.16 -19.38 -31.82
N SER A 281 7.11 -18.07 -32.13
CA SER A 281 6.48 -17.54 -33.35
C SER A 281 7.35 -16.48 -34.01
N ALA A 282 7.75 -16.70 -35.26
CA ALA A 282 8.56 -15.78 -36.08
C ALA A 282 7.76 -14.60 -36.67
N THR A 283 6.59 -14.27 -36.10
CA THR A 283 5.73 -13.20 -36.60
C THR A 283 6.00 -11.89 -35.88
N CYS A 284 6.33 -10.86 -36.65
CA CYS A 284 6.39 -9.47 -36.22
C CYS A 284 5.01 -9.03 -35.70
N GLN A 285 4.87 -8.86 -34.38
CA GLN A 285 3.70 -8.19 -33.84
C GLN A 285 3.86 -6.68 -34.05
N ASP A 286 2.81 -6.04 -34.58
CA ASP A 286 2.70 -4.58 -34.59
C ASP A 286 2.92 -4.06 -33.17
N GLY A 287 3.92 -3.20 -33.01
CA GLY A 287 4.29 -2.62 -31.73
C GLY A 287 3.10 -1.91 -31.11
N VAL A 288 2.84 -2.19 -29.84
CA VAL A 288 1.79 -1.52 -29.08
C VAL A 288 2.18 -0.06 -28.95
N LEU A 289 1.33 0.85 -29.45
CA LEU A 289 1.59 2.27 -29.33
C LEU A 289 1.38 2.70 -27.88
N VAL A 290 2.47 3.06 -27.21
CA VAL A 290 2.42 3.74 -25.91
C VAL A 290 2.20 5.23 -26.18
N GLU A 291 1.02 5.74 -25.83
CA GLU A 291 0.61 7.13 -26.13
C GLU A 291 1.35 8.18 -25.29
N ASP A 292 1.95 7.79 -24.16
CA ASP A 292 2.73 8.70 -23.33
C ASP A 292 4.15 8.86 -23.87
N TRP A 293 4.47 10.08 -24.30
CA TRP A 293 5.72 10.40 -24.96
C TRP A 293 6.96 10.12 -24.09
N GLN A 294 6.87 10.28 -22.76
CA GLN A 294 8.03 10.03 -21.88
C GLN A 294 8.30 8.53 -21.79
N VAL A 295 7.24 7.72 -21.66
CA VAL A 295 7.38 6.26 -21.67
C VAL A 295 7.84 5.78 -23.04
N ALA A 296 7.25 6.29 -24.12
CA ALA A 296 7.62 5.91 -25.49
C ALA A 296 9.09 6.25 -25.80
N GLU A 297 9.56 7.43 -25.38
CA GLU A 297 10.96 7.84 -25.57
C GLU A 297 11.91 6.90 -24.83
N VAL A 298 11.63 6.59 -23.56
CA VAL A 298 12.48 5.68 -22.77
C VAL A 298 12.48 4.25 -23.36
N LEU A 299 11.34 3.75 -23.84
CA LEU A 299 11.29 2.45 -24.53
C LEU A 299 12.12 2.43 -25.82
N LYS A 300 12.25 3.59 -26.49
CA LYS A 300 13.04 3.75 -27.71
C LYS A 300 14.53 3.89 -27.42
N THR A 301 14.92 4.56 -26.33
CA THR A 301 16.33 4.70 -25.92
C THR A 301 16.90 3.42 -25.33
N HIS A 302 16.06 2.50 -24.85
CA HIS A 302 16.45 1.20 -24.29
C HIS A 302 15.95 -0.01 -25.10
N PRO A 303 16.43 -0.22 -26.34
CA PRO A 303 16.11 -1.43 -27.10
C PRO A 303 16.60 -2.73 -26.41
N GLU A 304 17.60 -2.63 -25.54
CA GLU A 304 18.18 -3.72 -24.75
C GLU A 304 17.37 -4.11 -23.50
N MET A 305 16.25 -3.43 -23.23
CA MET A 305 15.37 -3.75 -22.11
C MET A 305 14.96 -5.22 -22.13
N GLN A 306 14.89 -5.84 -20.94
CA GLN A 306 14.39 -7.20 -20.79
C GLN A 306 12.99 -7.34 -21.43
N THR A 307 12.82 -8.35 -22.29
CA THR A 307 11.58 -8.56 -23.04
C THR A 307 10.35 -8.64 -22.12
N LYS A 308 10.49 -9.28 -20.95
CA LYS A 308 9.40 -9.36 -19.97
C LYS A 308 8.96 -7.99 -19.46
N ASP A 309 9.90 -7.10 -19.15
CA ASP A 309 9.58 -5.75 -18.64
C ASP A 309 8.95 -4.90 -19.74
N ARG A 310 9.49 -4.95 -20.96
CA ARG A 310 8.89 -4.30 -22.12
C ARG A 310 7.45 -4.76 -22.36
N LYS A 311 7.20 -6.08 -22.34
CA LYS A 311 5.86 -6.65 -22.50
C LYS A 311 4.91 -6.26 -21.37
N ALA A 312 5.40 -6.19 -20.12
CA ALA A 312 4.58 -5.71 -19.02
C ALA A 312 4.17 -4.24 -19.21
N ILE A 313 5.09 -3.36 -19.63
CA ILE A 313 4.76 -1.96 -19.92
C ILE A 313 3.74 -1.90 -21.07
N GLU A 314 4.01 -2.57 -22.20
CA GLU A 314 3.08 -2.61 -23.35
C GLU A 314 1.67 -3.09 -22.94
N GLU A 315 1.56 -4.18 -22.16
CA GLU A 315 0.27 -4.69 -21.67
C GLU A 315 -0.43 -3.74 -20.70
N LEU A 316 0.33 -3.08 -19.82
CA LEU A 316 -0.20 -2.09 -18.89
C LEU A 316 -0.83 -0.92 -19.64
N TRP A 317 -0.17 -0.46 -20.72
CA TRP A 317 -0.63 0.65 -21.53
C TRP A 317 -1.82 0.30 -22.44
N LYS A 318 -2.09 -0.98 -22.71
CA LYS A 318 -3.32 -1.44 -23.40
C LYS A 318 -4.59 -1.28 -22.58
N ALA A 319 -4.50 -1.25 -21.25
CA ALA A 319 -5.68 -1.22 -20.40
C ALA A 319 -6.59 -0.02 -20.75
N GLY A 320 -7.85 -0.28 -21.10
CA GLY A 320 -8.80 0.73 -21.56
C GLY A 320 -9.64 1.36 -20.44
N SER A 321 -9.52 0.87 -19.21
CA SER A 321 -10.31 1.35 -18.06
C SER A 321 -9.58 1.16 -16.73
N HIS A 322 -10.00 1.90 -15.70
CA HIS A 322 -9.53 1.72 -14.32
C HIS A 322 -9.73 0.28 -13.82
N MET A 323 -10.87 -0.33 -14.18
CA MET A 323 -11.20 -1.69 -13.78
C MET A 323 -10.26 -2.72 -14.40
N GLU A 324 -9.96 -2.57 -15.70
CA GLU A 324 -9.01 -3.44 -16.38
C GLU A 324 -7.61 -3.30 -15.79
N LEU A 325 -7.12 -2.07 -15.63
CA LEU A 325 -5.81 -1.79 -15.06
C LEU A 325 -5.70 -2.30 -13.61
N GLY A 326 -6.71 -2.04 -12.78
CA GLY A 326 -6.74 -2.48 -11.39
C GLY A 326 -6.71 -4.00 -11.24
N ARG A 327 -7.41 -4.73 -12.12
CA ARG A 327 -7.36 -6.20 -12.17
C ARG A 327 -6.01 -6.70 -12.67
N LEU A 328 -5.44 -6.04 -13.68
CA LEU A 328 -4.16 -6.40 -14.27
C LEU A 328 -3.02 -6.29 -13.24
N LEU A 329 -3.04 -5.24 -12.42
CA LEU A 329 -2.07 -5.01 -11.34
C LEU A 329 -2.37 -5.78 -10.04
N SER A 330 -3.47 -6.54 -9.99
CA SER A 330 -3.84 -7.42 -8.88
C SER A 330 -3.58 -8.89 -9.24
N GLY A 331 -3.39 -9.75 -8.25
CA GLY A 331 -3.28 -11.19 -8.45
C GLY A 331 -4.63 -11.88 -8.60
N GLU A 332 -4.62 -13.05 -9.23
CA GLU A 332 -5.84 -13.82 -9.54
C GLU A 332 -6.51 -14.44 -8.31
N LYS A 333 -5.69 -15.02 -7.43
CA LYS A 333 -6.16 -15.69 -6.21
C LYS A 333 -6.44 -14.66 -5.13
N LYS A 334 -7.43 -14.93 -4.27
CA LYS A 334 -7.86 -14.05 -3.17
C LYS A 334 -6.69 -13.49 -2.32
N PRO A 335 -5.68 -14.28 -1.88
CA PRO A 335 -4.54 -13.76 -1.12
C PRO A 335 -3.66 -12.76 -1.89
N TYR A 336 -3.67 -12.82 -3.23
CA TYR A 336 -2.84 -12.01 -4.11
C TYR A 336 -3.59 -10.83 -4.73
N ARG A 337 -4.87 -10.63 -4.44
CA ARG A 337 -5.61 -9.47 -4.94
C ARG A 337 -5.07 -8.14 -4.40
N ARG A 338 -4.26 -8.19 -3.36
CA ARG A 338 -3.93 -7.08 -2.46
C ARG A 338 -2.42 -6.96 -2.29
N LEU A 339 -1.68 -6.88 -3.40
CA LEU A 339 -0.21 -6.91 -3.47
C LEU A 339 0.47 -5.72 -2.77
N GLY A 340 1.82 -5.71 -2.75
CA GLY A 340 2.63 -4.68 -2.10
C GLY A 340 2.38 -3.27 -2.65
N PHE A 341 2.10 -3.16 -3.95
CA PHE A 341 1.43 -2.00 -4.54
C PHE A 341 0.00 -2.39 -4.86
N ASN A 342 -0.93 -1.94 -4.03
CA ASN A 342 -2.30 -2.40 -4.10
C ASN A 342 -3.16 -1.45 -4.95
N PHE A 343 -3.65 -1.98 -6.08
CA PHE A 343 -4.60 -1.34 -6.99
C PHE A 343 -6.00 -1.95 -6.90
N SER A 344 -6.28 -2.80 -5.90
CA SER A 344 -7.53 -3.57 -5.84
C SER A 344 -8.78 -2.70 -5.85
N ALA A 345 -8.73 -1.51 -5.24
CA ALA A 345 -9.84 -0.55 -5.21
C ALA A 345 -10.30 -0.09 -6.61
N PHE A 346 -9.43 -0.21 -7.62
CA PHE A 346 -9.77 0.10 -9.02
C PHE A 346 -10.34 -1.11 -9.75
N GLY A 347 -9.95 -2.34 -9.37
CA GLY A 347 -10.40 -3.59 -10.03
C GLY A 347 -11.81 -4.06 -9.66
N LEU A 348 -12.36 -3.57 -8.54
CA LEU A 348 -13.74 -3.80 -8.06
C LEU A 348 -14.14 -5.29 -7.92
N GLU A 349 -13.16 -6.17 -7.72
CA GLU A 349 -13.34 -7.63 -7.76
C GLU A 349 -14.09 -8.19 -6.54
N ASP A 350 -14.07 -7.48 -5.41
CA ASP A 350 -14.78 -7.87 -4.20
C ASP A 350 -15.45 -6.68 -3.50
N GLU A 351 -16.28 -6.98 -2.50
CA GLU A 351 -17.03 -5.98 -1.75
C GLU A 351 -16.13 -4.91 -1.13
N ARG A 352 -14.99 -5.32 -0.57
CA ARG A 352 -14.03 -4.39 0.01
C ARG A 352 -13.46 -3.46 -1.06
N ALA A 353 -13.03 -3.98 -2.21
CA ALA A 353 -12.57 -3.16 -3.33
C ALA A 353 -13.65 -2.15 -3.80
N ARG A 354 -14.92 -2.54 -3.82
CA ARG A 354 -16.02 -1.66 -4.22
C ARG A 354 -16.26 -0.52 -3.24
N ASN A 355 -16.12 -0.78 -1.94
CA ASN A 355 -16.44 0.16 -0.87
C ASN A 355 -15.25 0.97 -0.35
N ASN A 356 -14.02 0.55 -0.67
CA ASN A 356 -12.80 1.25 -0.28
C ASN A 356 -12.65 2.61 -1.01
N PRO A 357 -11.90 3.56 -0.42
CA PRO A 357 -11.44 4.75 -1.13
C PRO A 357 -10.75 4.39 -2.44
N ARG A 358 -10.88 5.26 -3.45
CA ARG A 358 -10.21 5.12 -4.75
C ARG A 358 -8.74 5.56 -4.68
N THR A 359 -8.00 4.92 -3.78
CA THR A 359 -6.58 5.15 -3.52
C THR A 359 -5.75 3.97 -3.98
N MET A 360 -4.52 4.23 -4.39
CA MET A 360 -3.46 3.22 -4.44
C MET A 360 -2.80 3.11 -3.07
N GLU A 361 -2.43 1.90 -2.64
CA GLU A 361 -1.91 1.64 -1.29
C GLU A 361 -0.52 0.98 -1.36
N PHE A 362 0.47 1.57 -0.69
CA PHE A 362 1.82 1.03 -0.50
C PHE A 362 1.87 0.20 0.78
N ARG A 363 2.27 -1.08 0.69
CA ARG A 363 2.07 -2.09 1.75
C ARG A 363 3.30 -2.93 2.08
N MET A 364 4.48 -2.38 1.84
CA MET A 364 5.73 -3.11 2.00
C MET A 364 6.60 -2.61 3.15
N MET A 365 6.30 -1.43 3.70
CA MET A 365 7.09 -0.90 4.80
C MET A 365 6.75 -1.63 6.10
N GLU A 366 7.78 -2.22 6.72
CA GLU A 366 7.67 -2.83 8.05
C GLU A 366 7.28 -1.79 9.10
N GLY A 367 6.55 -2.23 10.11
CA GLY A 367 6.15 -1.39 11.24
C GLY A 367 7.38 -0.79 11.92
N THR A 368 7.26 0.45 12.36
CA THR A 368 8.34 1.14 13.06
C THR A 368 7.80 2.27 13.93
N THR A 369 8.51 2.53 15.03
CA THR A 369 8.39 3.69 15.93
C THR A 369 9.31 4.84 15.50
N ASN A 370 10.16 4.64 14.49
CA ASN A 370 11.05 5.68 13.98
C ASN A 370 10.27 6.66 13.08
N ILE A 371 10.09 7.87 13.60
CA ILE A 371 9.34 8.94 12.93
C ILE A 371 9.97 9.32 11.58
N ASN A 372 11.30 9.37 11.49
CA ASN A 372 11.99 9.73 10.25
C ASN A 372 11.75 8.70 9.15
N TYR A 373 11.69 7.41 9.49
CA TYR A 373 11.33 6.38 8.53
C TYR A 373 9.91 6.57 7.99
N ILE A 374 8.94 6.89 8.86
CA ILE A 374 7.55 7.10 8.46
C ILE A 374 7.41 8.34 7.55
N LEU A 375 7.98 9.47 7.97
CA LEU A 375 7.92 10.73 7.20
C LEU A 375 8.72 10.63 5.88
N GLY A 376 9.84 9.92 5.90
CA GLY A 376 10.62 9.63 4.72
C GLY A 376 9.85 8.79 3.72
N TRP A 377 9.26 7.69 4.17
CA TRP A 377 8.46 6.82 3.31
C TRP A 377 7.26 7.56 2.70
N LEU A 378 6.56 8.34 3.52
CA LEU A 378 5.47 9.20 3.05
C LEU A 378 5.93 10.16 1.94
N SER A 379 7.11 10.75 2.09
CA SER A 379 7.68 11.68 1.11
C SER A 379 8.02 10.99 -0.21
N ILE A 380 8.54 9.77 -0.15
CA ILE A 380 8.86 8.94 -1.32
C ILE A 380 7.58 8.55 -2.07
N CYS A 381 6.58 8.04 -1.36
CA CYS A 381 5.28 7.69 -1.94
C CYS A 381 4.61 8.89 -2.62
N ASN A 382 4.70 10.07 -2.00
CA ASN A 382 4.17 11.31 -2.58
C ASN A 382 4.94 11.73 -3.84
N ALA A 383 6.27 11.70 -3.82
CA ALA A 383 7.09 12.10 -4.97
C ALA A 383 6.82 11.19 -6.19
N LEU A 384 6.65 9.89 -5.98
CA LEU A 384 6.26 8.94 -7.04
C LEU A 384 4.92 9.30 -7.68
N ALA A 385 3.93 9.68 -6.87
CA ALA A 385 2.62 10.11 -7.37
C ALA A 385 2.68 11.45 -8.08
N GLU A 386 3.46 12.38 -7.56
CA GLU A 386 3.66 13.71 -8.13
C GLU A 386 4.20 13.67 -9.55
N VAL A 387 5.29 12.94 -9.79
CA VAL A 387 5.89 12.83 -11.13
C VAL A 387 4.98 12.05 -12.10
N ALA A 388 4.13 11.16 -11.59
CA ALA A 388 3.16 10.45 -12.40
C ALA A 388 1.97 11.32 -12.81
N VAL A 389 1.53 12.24 -11.95
CA VAL A 389 0.46 13.21 -12.24
C VAL A 389 0.92 14.26 -13.25
N LEU A 390 2.12 14.81 -13.09
CA LEU A 390 2.61 15.91 -13.91
C LEU A 390 3.28 15.40 -15.20
N ARG A 391 2.52 15.27 -16.30
CA ARG A 391 2.99 14.74 -17.60
C ARG A 391 4.16 15.50 -18.25
N SER A 392 4.38 16.75 -17.86
CA SER A 392 5.48 17.59 -18.33
C SER A 392 6.71 17.54 -17.42
N ASP A 393 6.65 16.81 -16.30
CA ASP A 393 7.75 16.72 -15.36
C ASP A 393 8.87 15.81 -15.90
N GLY A 394 10.04 16.40 -16.15
CA GLY A 394 11.22 15.68 -16.61
C GLY A 394 11.69 14.58 -15.66
N ARG A 395 11.38 14.71 -14.35
CA ARG A 395 11.76 13.71 -13.33
C ARG A 395 11.17 12.34 -13.63
N TYR A 396 9.96 12.27 -14.19
CA TYR A 396 9.35 10.98 -14.54
C TYR A 396 10.21 10.20 -15.54
N LEU A 397 10.68 10.88 -16.60
CA LEU A 397 11.55 10.29 -17.61
C LEU A 397 12.88 9.86 -16.99
N MET A 398 13.52 10.75 -16.21
CA MET A 398 14.80 10.46 -15.55
C MET A 398 14.72 9.23 -14.64
N VAL A 399 13.70 9.15 -13.79
CA VAL A 399 13.50 8.02 -12.88
C VAL A 399 13.26 6.73 -13.65
N LEU A 400 12.42 6.75 -14.69
CA LEU A 400 12.13 5.56 -15.47
C LEU A 400 13.37 5.05 -16.22
N ASP A 401 14.11 5.95 -16.86
CA ASP A 401 15.39 5.67 -17.54
C ASP A 401 16.39 5.03 -16.57
N ARG A 402 16.56 5.63 -15.37
CA ARG A 402 17.44 5.09 -14.33
C ARG A 402 17.04 3.68 -13.88
N LEU A 403 15.76 3.44 -13.64
CA LEU A 403 15.26 2.12 -13.22
C LEU A 403 15.57 1.04 -14.25
N ILE A 404 15.45 1.36 -15.55
CA ILE A 404 15.78 0.44 -16.64
C ILE A 404 17.28 0.20 -16.68
N GLY A 405 18.09 1.25 -16.57
CA GLY A 405 19.55 1.17 -16.51
C GLY A 405 20.04 0.27 -15.37
N HIS A 406 19.51 0.44 -14.15
CA HIS A 406 19.83 -0.42 -13.01
C HIS A 406 19.49 -1.89 -13.28
N ARG A 407 18.33 -2.18 -13.87
CA ARG A 407 17.94 -3.55 -14.23
C ARG A 407 18.84 -4.17 -15.28
N HIS A 408 19.18 -3.42 -16.31
CA HIS A 408 20.06 -3.89 -17.37
C HIS A 408 21.46 -4.22 -16.81
N ALA A 409 22.04 -3.32 -16.00
CA ALA A 409 23.34 -3.54 -15.37
C ALA A 409 23.39 -4.82 -14.51
N ARG A 410 22.30 -5.13 -13.79
CA ARG A 410 22.20 -6.35 -12.98
C ARG A 410 22.14 -7.62 -13.82
N SER A 411 21.40 -7.63 -14.93
CA SER A 411 21.34 -8.78 -15.83
C SER A 411 22.70 -9.12 -16.44
N TRP A 412 23.50 -8.11 -16.79
CA TRP A 412 24.86 -8.31 -17.31
C TRP A 412 25.84 -8.79 -16.24
N SER A 413 25.69 -8.31 -15.00
CA SER A 413 26.55 -8.71 -13.87
C SER A 413 26.39 -10.20 -13.51
N VAL A 414 25.21 -10.80 -13.74
CA VAL A 414 24.99 -12.24 -13.50
C VAL A 414 25.68 -13.12 -14.56
N GLY A 415 25.93 -12.59 -15.76
CA GLY A 415 26.61 -13.29 -16.86
C GLY A 415 28.13 -13.08 -16.90
N ALA A 416 28.64 -12.02 -16.28
CA ALA A 416 30.05 -11.72 -16.20
C ALA A 416 30.50 -11.70 -14.72
N GLN A 417 31.05 -12.80 -14.23
CA GLN A 417 31.94 -12.77 -13.07
C GLN A 417 33.15 -11.90 -13.42
N ARG A 418 33.03 -10.58 -13.24
CA ARG A 418 34.18 -9.70 -13.15
C ARG A 418 34.44 -9.40 -11.68
N GLU A 419 35.49 -10.05 -11.19
CA GLU A 419 36.18 -9.81 -9.92
C GLU A 419 36.78 -8.38 -9.85
N THR A 420 35.94 -7.34 -9.87
CA THR A 420 36.42 -5.96 -9.62
C THR A 420 35.49 -5.08 -8.78
N ASP A 421 34.24 -5.47 -8.53
CA ASP A 421 33.35 -4.66 -7.69
C ASP A 421 33.55 -4.99 -6.21
N SER A 422 34.36 -4.17 -5.54
CA SER A 422 34.50 -4.10 -4.08
C SER A 422 33.20 -3.71 -3.34
N GLU A 423 32.10 -3.48 -4.07
CA GLU A 423 30.83 -3.03 -3.54
C GLU A 423 29.97 -4.21 -3.08
N THR A 424 29.63 -4.24 -1.79
CA THR A 424 28.66 -5.18 -1.22
C THR A 424 27.27 -4.99 -1.83
N GLN A 425 26.43 -6.04 -1.79
CA GLN A 425 25.03 -5.94 -2.22
C GLN A 425 24.29 -4.78 -1.53
N GLY A 426 24.56 -4.53 -0.25
CA GLY A 426 23.94 -3.45 0.52
C GLY A 426 24.34 -2.07 0.03
N GLN A 427 25.64 -1.86 -0.20
CA GLN A 427 26.14 -0.60 -0.77
C GLN A 427 25.52 -0.33 -2.15
N ARG A 428 25.41 -1.36 -2.99
CA ARG A 428 24.73 -1.25 -4.29
C ARG A 428 23.26 -0.87 -4.15
N CYS A 429 22.50 -1.59 -3.32
CA CYS A 429 21.09 -1.28 -3.07
C CYS A 429 20.90 0.13 -2.49
N GLY A 430 21.76 0.54 -1.56
CA GLY A 430 21.76 1.89 -0.98
C GLY A 430 22.04 2.97 -2.02
N ARG A 431 23.07 2.79 -2.86
CA ARG A 431 23.37 3.70 -3.98
C ARG A 431 22.19 3.81 -4.94
N GLU A 432 21.66 2.69 -5.42
CA GLU A 432 20.56 2.70 -6.37
C GLU A 432 19.31 3.34 -5.78
N PHE A 433 19.00 3.06 -4.51
CA PHE A 433 17.90 3.71 -3.79
C PHE A 433 18.09 5.23 -3.75
N ARG A 434 19.28 5.70 -3.34
CA ARG A 434 19.64 7.11 -3.29
C ARG A 434 19.46 7.81 -4.63
N GLU A 435 20.02 7.24 -5.70
CA GLU A 435 19.93 7.82 -7.04
C GLU A 435 18.47 7.97 -7.52
N ILE A 436 17.61 7.02 -7.20
CA ILE A 436 16.17 7.13 -7.51
C ILE A 436 15.50 8.23 -6.69
N MET A 437 15.86 8.38 -5.41
CA MET A 437 15.30 9.45 -4.57
C MET A 437 15.76 10.84 -5.03
N ASP A 438 17.03 10.97 -5.46
CA ASP A 438 17.58 12.20 -6.01
C ASP A 438 16.86 12.58 -7.32
N ASP A 439 16.66 11.63 -8.23
CA ASP A 439 15.93 11.87 -9.48
C ASP A 439 14.43 12.17 -9.26
N LEU A 440 13.82 11.58 -8.22
CA LEU A 440 12.46 11.93 -7.79
C LEU A 440 12.39 13.34 -7.17
N GLY A 441 13.53 13.92 -6.78
CA GLY A 441 13.61 15.20 -6.08
C GLY A 441 13.15 15.12 -4.62
N VAL A 442 13.31 13.97 -3.97
CA VAL A 442 13.04 13.83 -2.53
C VAL A 442 14.20 14.48 -1.76
N PRO A 443 13.95 15.43 -0.83
CA PRO A 443 15.00 16.00 0.00
C PRO A 443 15.81 14.96 0.76
N ARG A 444 17.14 15.10 0.75
CA ARG A 444 18.09 14.11 1.28
C ARG A 444 17.87 13.79 2.75
N ASP A 445 17.57 14.80 3.54
CA ASP A 445 17.25 14.70 4.97
C ASP A 445 16.04 13.81 5.25
N LEU A 446 15.10 13.69 4.31
CA LEU A 446 13.89 12.89 4.47
C LEU A 446 14.11 11.40 4.19
N TYR A 447 15.08 11.02 3.36
CA TYR A 447 15.26 9.61 2.98
C TYR A 447 16.62 9.01 3.39
N ARG A 448 17.57 9.80 3.89
CA ARG A 448 18.91 9.30 4.30
C ARG A 448 18.87 8.16 5.31
N ASP A 449 17.94 8.20 6.26
CA ASP A 449 17.84 7.18 7.30
C ASP A 449 17.34 5.86 6.68
N LEU A 450 16.40 5.93 5.73
CA LEU A 450 15.94 4.76 4.95
C LEU A 450 17.04 4.20 4.04
N GLU A 451 17.85 5.05 3.42
CA GLU A 451 18.98 4.59 2.62
C GLU A 451 20.05 3.91 3.50
N ALA A 452 20.35 4.45 4.68
CA ALA A 452 21.25 3.81 5.64
C ALA A 452 20.72 2.42 6.04
N LYS A 453 19.40 2.33 6.32
CA LYS A 453 18.70 1.07 6.57
C LYS A 453 18.87 0.07 5.42
N VAL A 454 18.61 0.49 4.18
CA VAL A 454 18.79 -0.34 2.96
C VAL A 454 20.24 -0.83 2.84
N THR A 455 21.20 0.06 3.11
CA THR A 455 22.63 -0.23 2.98
C THR A 455 23.10 -1.30 3.96
N LEU A 456 22.62 -1.23 5.21
CA LEU A 456 23.06 -2.11 6.30
C LEU A 456 22.49 -3.53 6.19
N TYR A 457 21.33 -3.71 5.57
CA TYR A 457 20.64 -5.01 5.55
C TYR A 457 21.36 -6.14 4.84
N PHE A 458 22.28 -5.82 3.93
CA PHE A 458 22.99 -6.80 3.12
C PHE A 458 24.49 -6.85 3.44
N VAL A 459 24.92 -6.31 4.58
CA VAL A 459 26.27 -6.55 5.10
C VAL A 459 26.31 -7.99 5.62
N SER A 460 27.06 -8.85 4.91
CA SER A 460 27.37 -10.22 5.32
C SER A 460 28.68 -10.23 6.12
N ILE A 461 28.66 -10.90 7.27
CA ILE A 461 29.80 -11.15 8.14
C ILE A 461 30.77 -12.09 7.41
N HIS A 462 31.79 -11.56 6.75
CA HIS A 462 33.01 -12.31 6.45
C HIS A 462 33.99 -12.11 7.61
N GLY A 463 33.69 -12.71 8.75
CA GLY A 463 34.57 -12.62 9.91
C GLY A 463 33.93 -13.01 11.24
N GLN A 464 33.42 -14.23 11.38
CA GLN A 464 33.38 -14.88 12.70
C GLN A 464 33.75 -16.35 12.56
N GLY A 465 35.05 -16.57 12.40
CA GLY A 465 35.70 -17.74 12.97
C GLY A 465 36.06 -17.41 14.42
N SER A 466 35.60 -18.24 15.36
CA SER A 466 36.03 -18.39 16.76
C SER A 466 35.94 -17.18 17.71
N ASN A 467 35.16 -17.40 18.78
CA ASN A 467 35.16 -16.76 20.10
C ASN A 467 34.55 -15.36 20.26
N GLY A 468 33.54 -15.28 21.13
CA GLY A 468 33.14 -14.07 21.83
C GLY A 468 31.64 -13.80 21.77
N LYS A 469 30.94 -14.06 22.87
CA LYS A 469 29.61 -13.52 23.14
C LYS A 469 29.69 -12.00 23.10
N GLU A 470 28.94 -11.35 22.23
CA GLU A 470 28.53 -9.96 22.43
C GLU A 470 27.18 -9.73 21.76
N SER A 471 26.20 -9.44 22.60
CA SER A 471 24.85 -9.00 22.25
C SER A 471 24.92 -7.59 21.68
N VAL A 472 24.62 -7.43 20.40
CA VAL A 472 24.32 -6.11 19.84
C VAL A 472 22.81 -5.91 19.94
N ALA A 473 22.42 -5.07 20.89
CA ALA A 473 21.09 -4.49 20.95
C ALA A 473 20.88 -3.68 19.66
N LEU A 474 19.92 -4.09 18.85
CA LEU A 474 19.33 -3.25 17.82
C LEU A 474 18.22 -2.48 18.52
N ASP A 475 18.45 -1.18 18.71
CA ASP A 475 17.51 -0.26 19.34
C ASP A 475 16.13 -0.30 18.68
N ALA A 476 15.12 -0.28 19.55
CA ALA A 476 13.68 -0.33 19.31
C ALA A 476 13.07 0.99 18.84
#